data_AF-A0A1Q7E9M8-F1
#
_entry.id   AF-A0A1Q7E9M8-F1
#
_cell.length_a   1.000
_cell.length_b   1.000
_cell.length_c   1.000
_cell.angle_alpha   90.00
_cell.angle_beta   90.00
_cell.angle_gamma   90.00
#
_symmetry.space_group_name_H-M   'P 1'
#
loop_
_entity.id
_entity.type
_entity.pdbx_description
1 polymer ?
#
loop_
_entity_poly.entity_id
_entity_poly.type
_entity_poly.pdbx_seq_one_letter_code
_entity_poly.pdbx_strand_id
1 'polypeptide(L)'
;MTIVTHALATTLGVRLLKLTGSDAVLAYVFGVGVDLDHVIKAPFYLRAVGRRRQLGYYWRTSLQEPVALLWIIPLCFFLGTWVPALFFLIHLAMDYSVGYEKMPWYPYSPLVTQGLLVGVSDKAKEAILIVVLLCMNLLLFLAPL
;
A
#
# COMPACT_ATOMS: atom_id res chain seq x y z
N MET A 1 5.70 -1.39 3.21
CA MET A 1 6.49 -2.29 2.33
C MET A 1 7.14 -1.45 1.23
N THR A 2 8.08 -1.96 0.43
CA THR A 2 8.64 -1.14 -0.67
C THR A 2 7.65 -0.98 -1.82
N ILE A 3 7.87 0.03 -2.68
CA ILE A 3 7.08 0.21 -3.91
C ILE A 3 7.15 -1.02 -4.83
N VAL A 4 8.25 -1.78 -4.79
CA VAL A 4 8.45 -2.98 -5.62
C VAL A 4 7.48 -4.08 -5.19
N THR A 5 7.35 -4.35 -3.89
CA THR A 5 6.39 -5.34 -3.38
C THR A 5 4.95 -4.94 -3.67
N HIS A 6 4.62 -3.65 -3.52
CA HIS A 6 3.31 -3.12 -3.91
C HIS A 6 3.00 -3.35 -5.39
N ALA A 7 3.96 -3.06 -6.28
CA ALA A 7 3.81 -3.28 -7.71
C ALA A 7 3.65 -4.77 -8.05
N LEU A 8 4.42 -5.66 -7.42
CA LEU A 8 4.31 -7.10 -7.64
C LEU A 8 2.96 -7.66 -7.17
N ALA A 9 2.48 -7.25 -6.00
CA ALA A 9 1.18 -7.66 -5.47
C ALA A 9 0.03 -7.14 -6.33
N THR A 10 0.12 -5.87 -6.75
CA THR A 10 -0.86 -5.26 -7.65
C THR A 10 -0.90 -5.98 -9.00
N THR A 11 0.27 -6.23 -9.59
CA THR A 11 0.38 -6.96 -10.87
C THR A 11 -0.21 -8.36 -10.77
N LEU A 12 0.05 -9.06 -9.65
CA LEU A 12 -0.53 -10.37 -9.39
C LEU A 12 -2.06 -10.31 -9.33
N GLY A 13 -2.61 -9.37 -8.57
CA GLY A 13 -4.06 -9.17 -8.45
C GLY A 13 -4.72 -8.82 -9.79
N VAL A 14 -4.11 -7.92 -10.57
CA VAL A 14 -4.60 -7.53 -11.90
C VAL A 14 -4.68 -8.75 -12.83
N ARG A 15 -3.66 -9.61 -12.81
CA ARG A 15 -3.63 -10.84 -13.64
C ARG A 15 -4.66 -11.87 -13.17
N LEU A 16 -4.72 -12.15 -11.86
CA LEU A 16 -5.65 -13.13 -11.30
C LEU A 16 -7.12 -12.77 -11.57
N LEU A 17 -7.44 -11.48 -11.49
CA LEU A 17 -8.78 -10.97 -11.72
C LEU A 17 -9.06 -10.60 -13.18
N LYS A 18 -8.09 -10.82 -14.08
CA LYS A 18 -8.16 -10.51 -15.51
C LYS A 18 -8.62 -9.05 -15.76
N LEU A 19 -8.16 -8.11 -14.92
CA LEU A 19 -8.53 -6.71 -15.02
C LEU A 19 -7.89 -6.08 -16.26
N THR A 20 -8.65 -5.27 -16.98
CA THR A 20 -8.20 -4.57 -18.20
C THR A 20 -8.69 -3.13 -18.19
N GLY A 21 -8.16 -2.30 -19.09
CA GLY A 21 -8.61 -0.92 -19.28
C GLY A 21 -8.55 -0.09 -17.99
N SER A 22 -9.68 0.57 -17.66
CA SER A 22 -9.80 1.44 -16.49
C SER A 22 -9.60 0.70 -15.17
N ASP A 23 -10.05 -0.55 -15.05
CA ASP A 23 -9.90 -1.31 -13.81
C ASP A 23 -8.44 -1.63 -13.52
N ALA A 24 -7.65 -1.96 -14.55
CA ALA A 24 -6.21 -2.14 -14.36
C ALA A 24 -5.54 -0.82 -13.91
N VAL A 25 -5.93 0.32 -14.48
CA VAL A 25 -5.42 1.63 -14.05
C VAL A 25 -5.80 1.92 -12.60
N LEU A 26 -7.06 1.73 -12.22
CA LEU A 26 -7.53 1.91 -10.84
C LEU A 26 -6.77 1.00 -9.86
N ALA A 27 -6.53 -0.26 -10.24
CA ALA A 27 -5.73 -1.17 -9.43
C ALA A 27 -4.32 -0.62 -9.15
N TYR A 28 -3.63 -0.09 -10.16
CA TYR A 28 -2.30 0.51 -9.97
C TYR A 28 -2.34 1.83 -9.19
N VAL A 29 -3.37 2.67 -9.39
CA VAL A 29 -3.54 3.91 -8.62
C VAL A 29 -3.71 3.58 -7.14
N PHE A 30 -4.58 2.63 -6.79
CA PHE A 30 -4.90 2.32 -5.39
C PHE A 30 -3.96 1.32 -4.72
N GLY A 31 -3.31 0.45 -5.51
CA GLY A 31 -2.35 -0.55 -5.01
C GLY A 31 -0.92 -0.01 -4.89
N VAL A 32 -0.54 0.97 -5.71
CA VAL A 32 0.82 1.54 -5.76
C VAL A 32 0.81 3.06 -5.66
N GLY A 33 -0.05 3.74 -6.44
CA GLY A 33 -0.06 5.20 -6.56
C GLY A 33 -0.36 5.95 -5.26
N VAL A 34 -1.03 5.32 -4.31
CA VAL A 34 -1.30 5.87 -2.97
C VAL A 34 0.00 6.19 -2.21
N ASP A 35 1.12 5.52 -2.53
CA ASP A 35 2.46 5.85 -2.00
C ASP A 35 2.98 7.22 -2.44
N LEU A 36 2.43 7.83 -3.50
CA LEU A 36 2.87 9.15 -3.95
C LEU A 36 2.55 10.26 -2.94
N ASP A 37 1.71 10.02 -1.93
CA ASP A 37 1.50 10.95 -0.83
C ASP A 37 2.79 11.27 -0.04
N HIS A 38 3.81 10.41 -0.09
CA HIS A 38 5.13 10.63 0.50
C HIS A 38 5.80 11.88 -0.09
N VAL A 39 5.52 12.18 -1.37
CA VAL A 39 5.99 13.39 -2.04
C VAL A 39 5.41 14.64 -1.38
N ILE A 40 4.18 14.56 -0.88
CA ILE A 40 3.53 15.65 -0.12
C ILE A 40 4.25 15.86 1.22
N LYS A 41 4.74 14.79 1.86
CA LYS A 41 5.47 14.85 3.14
C LYS A 41 6.94 15.25 2.99
N ALA A 42 7.56 15.08 1.82
CA ALA A 42 8.97 15.39 1.58
C ALA A 42 9.38 16.84 1.92
N PRO A 43 8.63 17.89 1.54
CA PRO A 43 8.94 19.26 1.95
C PRO A 43 8.92 19.45 3.48
N PHE A 44 7.99 18.81 4.19
CA PHE A 44 7.91 18.88 5.65
C PHE A 44 9.09 18.18 6.32
N TYR A 45 9.49 17.01 5.79
CA TYR A 45 10.70 16.32 6.24
C TYR A 45 11.94 17.19 6.08
N LEU A 46 12.12 17.81 4.91
CA LEU A 46 13.26 18.69 4.64
C LEU A 46 13.29 19.91 5.59
N ARG A 47 12.13 20.45 5.98
CA ARG A 47 12.05 21.55 6.94
C ARG A 47 12.35 21.10 8.38
N ALA A 48 11.86 19.92 8.78
CA ALA A 48 11.97 19.45 10.16
C ALA A 48 13.31 18.74 10.45
N VAL A 49 13.81 17.95 9.50
CA VAL A 49 14.97 17.07 9.66
C VAL A 49 16.17 17.52 8.81
N GLY A 50 15.92 18.30 7.75
CA GLY A 50 16.94 18.68 6.78
C GLY A 50 17.33 17.53 5.85
N ARG A 51 18.60 17.50 5.43
CA ARG A 51 19.17 16.42 4.60
C ARG A 51 19.67 15.22 5.42
N ARG A 52 19.50 15.23 6.74
CA ARG A 52 19.94 14.13 7.61
C ARG A 52 19.01 12.93 7.43
N ARG A 53 19.55 11.73 7.58
CA ARG A 53 18.75 10.50 7.58
C ARG A 53 18.18 10.27 8.97
N GLN A 54 16.88 10.38 9.13
CA GLN A 54 16.17 10.00 10.35
C GLN A 54 15.39 8.71 10.11
N LEU A 55 15.71 7.71 10.92
CA LEU A 55 14.94 6.47 10.97
C LEU A 55 13.63 6.74 11.74
N GLY A 56 12.52 6.18 11.27
CA GLY A 56 11.23 6.27 11.96
C GLY A 56 10.46 7.58 11.79
N TYR A 57 10.81 8.45 10.82
CA TYR A 57 9.95 9.59 10.50
C TYR A 57 8.59 9.11 9.95
N TYR A 58 7.50 9.70 10.43
CA TYR A 58 6.15 9.36 9.98
C TYR A 58 5.87 9.97 8.59
N TRP A 59 6.09 9.15 7.56
CA TRP A 59 5.95 9.53 6.15
C TRP A 59 4.53 9.43 5.61
N ARG A 60 3.63 8.78 6.34
CA ARG A 60 2.30 8.45 5.85
C ARG A 60 1.35 9.65 5.96
N THR A 61 0.34 9.68 5.11
CA THR A 61 -0.80 10.59 5.25
C THR A 61 -2.07 9.79 5.51
N SER A 62 -3.18 10.48 5.81
CA SER A 62 -4.48 9.84 5.95
C SER A 62 -4.94 9.10 4.68
N LEU A 63 -4.32 9.35 3.52
CA LEU A 63 -4.62 8.64 2.27
C LEU A 63 -4.17 7.17 2.29
N GLN A 64 -3.22 6.81 3.15
CA GLN A 64 -2.68 5.45 3.32
C GLN A 64 -3.26 4.70 4.52
N GLU A 65 -4.10 5.37 5.31
CA GLU A 65 -4.66 4.83 6.54
C GLU A 65 -6.10 4.32 6.29
N PRO A 66 -6.62 3.38 7.10
CA PRO A 66 -7.97 2.83 6.97
C PRO A 66 -9.07 3.89 6.86
N VAL A 67 -8.88 5.06 7.47
CA VAL A 67 -9.76 6.23 7.32
C VAL A 67 -10.03 6.61 5.85
N ALA A 68 -9.10 6.34 4.93
CA ALA A 68 -9.28 6.60 3.51
C ALA A 68 -10.46 5.81 2.91
N LEU A 69 -10.82 4.65 3.50
CA LEU A 69 -11.98 3.88 3.08
C LEU A 69 -13.28 4.68 3.14
N LEU A 70 -13.37 5.68 4.03
CA LEU A 70 -14.54 6.56 4.13
C LEU A 70 -14.86 7.31 2.83
N TRP A 71 -13.85 7.60 2.00
CA TRP A 71 -14.05 8.23 0.70
C TRP A 71 -13.84 7.26 -0.48
N ILE A 72 -12.99 6.23 -0.33
CA ILE A 72 -12.79 5.21 -1.36
C ILE A 72 -14.07 4.39 -1.58
N ILE A 73 -14.82 4.07 -0.52
CA ILE A 73 -16.07 3.31 -0.66
C ILE A 73 -17.12 4.10 -1.46
N PRO A 74 -17.43 5.37 -1.16
CA PRO A 74 -18.27 6.21 -2.03
C PRO A 74 -17.77 6.29 -3.48
N LEU A 75 -16.45 6.39 -3.69
CA LEU A 75 -15.86 6.37 -5.03
C LEU A 75 -16.16 5.04 -5.76
N CYS A 76 -16.06 3.91 -5.08
CA CYS A 76 -16.39 2.60 -5.65
C CYS A 76 -17.85 2.54 -6.12
N PHE A 77 -18.79 3.05 -5.31
CA PHE A 77 -20.19 3.15 -5.70
C PHE A 77 -20.39 4.07 -6.91
N PHE A 78 -19.71 5.23 -6.94
CA PHE A 78 -19.79 6.17 -8.06
C PHE A 78 -19.24 5.59 -9.37
N LEU A 79 -18.14 4.84 -9.30
CA LEU A 79 -17.49 4.23 -10.47
C LEU A 79 -18.12 2.88 -10.87
N GLY A 80 -18.99 2.30 -10.06
CA GLY A 80 -19.58 0.99 -10.31
C GLY A 80 -18.58 -0.17 -10.23
N THR A 81 -17.48 -0.03 -9.48
CA THR A 81 -16.42 -1.04 -9.36
C THR A 81 -15.83 -1.07 -7.96
N TRP A 82 -15.46 -2.25 -7.46
CA TRP A 82 -14.82 -2.45 -6.16
C TRP A 82 -13.28 -2.45 -6.23
N VAL A 83 -12.71 -2.29 -7.43
CA VAL A 83 -11.26 -2.35 -7.65
C VAL A 83 -10.48 -1.38 -6.76
N PRO A 84 -10.86 -0.08 -6.62
CA PRO A 84 -10.16 0.83 -5.72
C PRO A 84 -10.06 0.31 -4.28
N ALA A 85 -11.18 -0.12 -3.70
CA ALA A 85 -11.22 -0.63 -2.33
C ALA A 85 -10.39 -1.89 -2.16
N LEU A 86 -10.48 -2.84 -3.10
CA LEU A 86 -9.73 -4.09 -3.03
C LEU A 86 -8.22 -3.85 -3.06
N PHE A 87 -7.73 -3.06 -4.03
CA PHE A 87 -6.29 -2.83 -4.15
C PHE A 87 -5.75 -1.92 -3.04
N PHE A 88 -6.57 -0.98 -2.55
CA PHE A 88 -6.24 -0.24 -1.34
C PHE A 88 -6.13 -1.14 -0.11
N LEU A 89 -7.02 -2.14 0.06
CA LEU A 89 -6.93 -3.09 1.17
C LEU A 89 -5.69 -3.98 1.08
N ILE A 90 -5.29 -4.40 -0.14
CA ILE A 90 -4.04 -5.14 -0.36
C ILE A 90 -2.84 -4.28 0.03
N HIS A 91 -2.81 -3.03 -0.45
CA HIS A 91 -1.81 -2.04 -0.08
C HIS A 91 -1.72 -1.86 1.45
N LEU A 92 -2.87 -1.58 2.07
CA LEU A 92 -3.01 -1.41 3.50
C LEU A 92 -2.50 -2.64 4.27
N ALA A 93 -2.85 -3.86 3.85
CA ALA A 93 -2.42 -5.09 4.52
C ALA A 93 -0.90 -5.26 4.48
N MET A 94 -0.27 -4.98 3.34
CA MET A 94 1.18 -5.02 3.20
C MET A 94 1.84 -3.99 4.12
N ASP A 95 1.37 -2.75 4.12
CA ASP A 95 1.91 -1.70 4.98
C ASP A 95 1.67 -1.96 6.46
N TYR A 96 0.49 -2.45 6.84
CA TYR A 96 0.15 -2.82 8.19
C TYR A 96 0.98 -4.01 8.70
N SER A 97 1.58 -4.81 7.83
CA SER A 97 2.49 -5.89 8.24
C SER A 97 3.87 -5.42 8.69
N VAL A 98 4.27 -4.17 8.44
CA VAL A 98 5.59 -3.61 8.77
C VAL A 98 5.57 -2.93 10.14
N GLY A 99 6.63 -3.02 10.94
CA GLY A 99 6.66 -2.57 12.33
C GLY A 99 6.84 -1.06 12.59
N TYR A 100 6.27 -0.18 11.77
CA TYR A 100 6.28 1.27 12.01
C TYR A 100 4.97 1.78 12.62
N GLU A 101 5.00 2.97 13.23
CA GLU A 101 3.81 3.63 13.75
C GLU A 101 2.79 3.98 12.65
N LYS A 102 1.52 3.74 12.94
CA LYS A 102 0.37 3.99 12.05
C LYS A 102 -0.75 4.64 12.85
N MET A 103 -1.53 5.47 12.18
CA MET A 103 -2.63 6.21 12.81
C MET A 103 -3.94 5.94 12.07
N PRO A 104 -4.64 4.84 12.41
CA PRO A 104 -5.68 4.28 11.53
C PRO A 104 -6.84 5.24 11.21
N TRP A 105 -7.08 6.17 12.14
CA TRP A 105 -8.24 7.06 12.16
C TRP A 105 -7.86 8.54 12.14
N TYR A 106 -6.60 8.89 11.90
CA TYR A 106 -6.19 10.30 11.80
C TYR A 106 -6.88 10.99 10.60
N PRO A 107 -7.40 12.22 10.72
CA PRO A 107 -7.25 13.16 11.83
C PRO A 107 -8.33 13.07 12.93
N TYR A 108 -9.26 12.11 12.86
CA TYR A 108 -10.40 12.01 13.79
C TYR A 108 -10.04 11.38 15.13
N SER A 109 -8.93 10.63 15.20
CA SER A 109 -8.43 10.05 16.45
C SER A 109 -6.90 9.98 16.46
N PRO A 110 -6.25 10.22 17.62
CA PRO A 110 -4.79 10.14 17.78
C PRO A 110 -4.31 8.70 18.07
N LEU A 111 -5.15 7.68 17.93
CA LEU A 111 -4.79 6.29 18.21
C LEU A 111 -3.60 5.83 17.32
N VAL A 112 -2.54 5.33 17.96
CA VAL A 112 -1.36 4.79 17.31
C VAL A 112 -1.33 3.26 17.43
N THR A 113 -0.92 2.57 16.37
CA THR A 113 -0.64 1.13 16.36
C THR A 113 0.69 0.84 15.66
N GLN A 114 1.35 -0.25 16.05
CA GLN A 114 2.58 -0.75 15.40
C GLN A 114 2.25 -1.68 14.22
N GLY A 115 0.98 -1.93 13.93
CA GLY A 115 0.52 -2.85 12.90
C GLY A 115 0.54 -4.32 13.36
N LEU A 116 0.80 -5.21 12.41
CA LEU A 116 0.74 -6.66 12.54
C LEU A 116 2.14 -7.26 12.48
N LEU A 117 2.28 -8.51 12.95
CA LEU A 117 3.51 -9.30 12.86
C LEU A 117 4.75 -8.60 13.44
N VAL A 118 4.60 -7.80 14.49
CA VAL A 118 5.68 -7.00 15.11
C VAL A 118 6.86 -7.87 15.58
N GLY A 119 6.63 -9.15 15.90
CA GLY A 119 7.68 -10.11 16.29
C GLY A 119 8.56 -10.63 15.15
N VAL A 120 8.23 -10.34 13.88
CA VAL A 120 9.02 -10.75 12.71
C VAL A 120 9.76 -9.54 12.15
N SER A 121 11.03 -9.70 11.77
CA SER A 121 11.80 -8.59 11.20
C SER A 121 11.20 -8.11 9.88
N ASP A 122 11.12 -6.80 9.68
CA ASP A 122 10.56 -6.22 8.44
C ASP A 122 11.34 -6.62 7.19
N LYS A 123 12.67 -6.79 7.31
CA LYS A 123 13.51 -7.32 6.24
C LYS A 123 13.09 -8.73 5.83
N ALA A 124 12.78 -9.61 6.79
CA ALA A 124 12.33 -10.96 6.50
C ALA A 124 10.96 -10.96 5.82
N LYS A 125 10.02 -10.13 6.32
CA LYS A 125 8.69 -10.01 5.71
C LYS A 125 8.79 -9.54 4.26
N GLU A 126 9.58 -8.49 4.00
CA GLU A 126 9.80 -7.96 2.65
C GLU A 126 10.45 -9.03 1.74
N ALA A 127 11.52 -9.70 2.19
CA ALA A 127 12.20 -10.71 1.39
C ALA A 127 11.29 -11.90 1.04
N ILE A 128 10.55 -12.42 2.02
CA ILE A 128 9.59 -13.52 1.81
C ILE A 128 8.51 -13.09 0.82
N LEU A 129 7.94 -11.90 1.02
CA LEU A 129 6.87 -11.38 0.18
C LEU A 129 7.35 -11.16 -1.26
N ILE A 130 8.56 -10.62 -1.46
CA ILE A 130 9.16 -10.48 -2.81
C ILE A 130 9.26 -11.85 -3.49
N VAL A 131 9.83 -12.85 -2.81
CA VAL A 131 10.03 -14.18 -3.40
C VAL A 131 8.70 -14.80 -3.78
N VAL A 132 7.72 -14.80 -2.87
CA VAL A 132 6.38 -15.36 -3.12
C VAL A 132 5.71 -14.64 -4.29
N LEU A 133 5.66 -13.31 -4.28
CA LEU A 133 4.98 -12.55 -5.33
C LEU A 133 5.67 -12.70 -6.68
N LEU A 134 7.01 -12.75 -6.72
CA LEU A 134 7.76 -12.97 -7.95
C LEU A 134 7.46 -14.36 -8.52
N CYS A 135 7.55 -15.41 -7.69
CA CYS A 135 7.23 -16.77 -8.11
C CYS A 135 5.80 -16.89 -8.64
N MET A 136 4.82 -16.30 -7.95
CA MET A 136 3.42 -16.33 -8.37
C MET A 136 3.18 -15.55 -9.68
N ASN A 137 3.81 -14.38 -9.84
CA ASN A 137 3.73 -13.63 -11.09
C ASN A 137 4.39 -14.39 -12.26
N LEU A 138 5.53 -15.05 -12.02
CA LEU A 138 6.20 -15.88 -13.01
C LEU A 138 5.35 -17.10 -13.39
N LEU A 139 4.73 -17.75 -12.40
CA LEU A 139 3.83 -18.88 -12.63
C LEU A 139 2.68 -18.47 -13.56
N LEU A 140 1.98 -17.37 -13.27
CA LEU A 140 0.89 -16.88 -14.12
C LEU A 140 1.37 -16.40 -15.49
N PHE A 141 2.62 -15.95 -15.60
CA PHE A 141 3.21 -15.59 -16.89
C PHE A 141 3.47 -16.82 -17.76
N LEU A 142 4.00 -17.89 -17.17
CA LEU A 142 4.35 -19.13 -17.87
C LEU A 142 3.15 -20.03 -18.14
N ALA A 143 2.16 -20.00 -17.24
CA ALA A 143 0.92 -20.78 -17.31
C ALA A 143 -0.28 -19.84 -17.05
N PRO A 144 -0.75 -19.12 -18.07
CA PRO A 144 -1.92 -18.25 -17.94
C PRO A 144 -3.16 -19.08 -17.59
N LEU A 145 -3.82 -18.73 -16.48
CA LEU A 145 -5.10 -19.31 -16.03
C LEU A 145 -6.30 -18.65 -16.75
#